data_AF-A0A8S4D1D1-F1
#
_entry.id   AF-A0A8S4D1D1-F1
#
_cell.length_a   1.000
_cell.length_b   1.000
_cell.length_c   1.000
_cell.angle_alpha   90.00
_cell.angle_beta   90.00
_cell.angle_gamma   90.00
#
_symmetry.space_group_name_H-M   'P 1'
#
loop_
_entity.id
_entity.type
_entity.pdbx_description
1 polymer ?
#
loop_
_entity_poly.entity_id
_entity_poly.type
_entity_poly.pdbx_seq_one_letter_code
_entity_poly.pdbx_strand_id
1 'polypeptide(L)'
;MMASMLPAAVEGARGGKGGGGGGWRAAAYECARCRRRYRHKSTYRRHVTYECGKEPMFRCPFLDCQYKAYQKTHTDAHVKTKHKLLTLDYK
;
A
#
# COMPACT_ATOMS: atom_id res chain seq x y z
N MET A 1 14.88 -2.49 -36.74
CA MET A 1 15.28 -2.27 -35.34
C MET A 1 14.16 -1.54 -34.60
N MET A 2 13.08 -2.22 -34.24
CA MET A 2 12.05 -1.60 -33.40
C MET A 2 11.94 -2.46 -32.15
N ALA A 3 12.88 -2.20 -31.24
CA ALA A 3 12.93 -2.86 -29.94
C ALA A 3 11.72 -2.39 -29.11
N SER A 4 10.83 -3.34 -28.88
CA SER A 4 10.08 -3.58 -27.65
C SER A 4 10.25 -2.53 -26.55
N MET A 5 9.23 -1.71 -26.37
CA MET A 5 8.96 -1.07 -25.08
C MET A 5 7.49 -0.69 -25.01
N LEU A 6 6.69 -1.61 -24.46
CA LEU A 6 5.39 -1.29 -23.88
C LEU A 6 5.55 -1.42 -22.36
N PRO A 7 5.32 -0.36 -21.59
CA PRO A 7 5.49 -0.40 -20.14
C PRO A 7 4.42 -1.30 -19.52
N ALA A 8 4.88 -2.23 -18.68
CA ALA A 8 4.05 -3.07 -17.85
C ALA A 8 3.09 -2.19 -17.03
N ALA A 9 1.80 -2.30 -17.33
CA ALA A 9 0.74 -1.81 -16.46
C ALA A 9 0.86 -2.56 -15.12
N VAL A 10 1.48 -1.92 -14.14
CA VAL A 10 1.48 -2.41 -12.77
C VAL A 10 0.07 -2.18 -12.22
N GLU A 11 -0.77 -3.20 -12.36
CA GLU A 11 -2.09 -3.29 -11.76
C GLU A 11 -1.95 -3.06 -10.24
N GLY A 12 -2.23 -1.82 -9.82
CA GLY A 12 -2.11 -1.39 -8.45
C GLY A 12 -3.14 -2.09 -7.57
N ALA A 13 -2.69 -3.11 -6.85
CA ALA A 13 -3.46 -3.87 -5.87
C ALA A 13 -4.40 -2.96 -5.04
N ARG A 14 -5.71 -3.10 -5.27
CA ARG A 14 -6.77 -2.55 -4.41
C ARG A 14 -6.78 -3.29 -3.07
N GLY A 15 -5.83 -2.96 -2.19
CA GLY A 15 -5.80 -3.44 -0.80
C GLY A 15 -6.68 -2.59 0.13
N GLY A 16 -7.99 -2.58 -0.09
CA GLY A 16 -8.95 -1.87 0.75
C GLY A 16 -9.52 -2.74 1.87
N LYS A 17 -8.80 -2.90 3.00
CA LYS A 17 -9.44 -3.43 4.22
C LYS A 17 -10.23 -2.31 4.89
N GLY A 18 -11.50 -2.17 4.51
CA GLY A 18 -12.49 -1.38 5.24
C GLY A 18 -12.95 -2.13 6.48
N GLY A 19 -12.50 -1.68 7.66
CA GLY A 19 -13.06 -2.11 8.95
C GLY A 19 -14.32 -1.31 9.25
N GLY A 20 -15.45 -2.00 9.41
CA GLY A 20 -16.81 -1.45 9.40
C GLY A 20 -17.35 -0.85 10.70
N GLY A 21 -18.66 -0.60 10.66
CA GLY A 21 -19.55 -0.47 11.82
C GLY A 21 -19.92 0.96 12.26
N GLY A 22 -21.08 1.45 11.78
CA GLY A 22 -22.03 2.24 12.57
C GLY A 22 -21.97 3.77 12.51
N GLY A 23 -23.08 4.39 12.09
CA GLY A 23 -23.47 5.75 12.51
C GLY A 23 -23.26 6.86 11.49
N TRP A 24 -24.36 7.51 11.10
CA TRP A 24 -24.43 8.49 10.01
C TRP A 24 -23.76 9.81 10.40
N ARG A 25 -22.97 10.36 9.47
CA ARG A 25 -22.19 11.64 9.51
C ARG A 25 -20.87 11.66 10.31
N ALA A 26 -19.96 10.74 10.03
CA ALA A 26 -18.54 11.04 10.21
C ALA A 26 -17.97 11.57 8.90
N ALA A 27 -17.50 12.83 8.89
CA ALA A 27 -16.80 13.42 7.75
C ALA A 27 -15.63 12.51 7.35
N ALA A 28 -15.84 11.73 6.27
CA ALA A 28 -14.80 10.93 5.67
C ALA A 28 -13.86 11.87 4.91
N TYR A 29 -12.56 11.73 5.14
CA TYR A 29 -11.56 12.50 4.42
C TYR A 29 -11.29 11.81 3.08
N GLU A 30 -11.68 12.46 1.99
CA GLU A 30 -11.52 11.92 0.64
C GLU A 30 -10.34 12.57 -0.09
N CYS A 31 -9.52 11.76 -0.73
CA CYS A 31 -8.43 12.26 -1.56
C CYS A 31 -8.94 12.73 -2.92
N ALA A 32 -8.77 14.01 -3.24
CA ALA A 32 -9.20 14.58 -4.52
C ALA A 32 -8.55 13.91 -5.76
N ARG A 33 -7.35 13.34 -5.61
CA ARG A 33 -6.60 12.72 -6.72
C ARG A 33 -7.01 11.28 -6.99
N CYS A 34 -7.19 10.47 -5.95
CA CYS A 34 -7.47 9.03 -6.11
C CYS A 34 -8.83 8.58 -5.58
N ARG A 35 -9.63 9.51 -5.03
CA ARG A 35 -10.96 9.31 -4.45
C ARG A 35 -11.05 8.26 -3.35
N ARG A 36 -9.92 7.91 -2.71
CA ARG A 36 -9.90 7.05 -1.53
C ARG A 36 -10.43 7.80 -0.32
N ARG A 37 -11.32 7.14 0.42
CA ARG A 37 -11.96 7.67 1.63
C ARG A 37 -11.29 7.10 2.87
N TYR A 38 -11.00 7.98 3.82
CA TYR A 38 -10.33 7.67 5.07
C TYR A 38 -11.21 8.09 6.25
N ARG A 39 -11.29 7.22 7.26
CA ARG A 39 -12.04 7.50 8.49
C ARG A 39 -11.37 8.57 9.36
N HIS A 40 -10.05 8.67 9.30
CA HIS A 40 -9.27 9.53 10.19
C HIS A 40 -8.41 10.54 9.41
N LYS A 41 -8.29 11.76 9.95
CA LYS A 41 -7.47 12.83 9.37
C LYS A 41 -5.99 12.44 9.24
N SER A 42 -5.46 11.69 10.20
CA SER A 42 -4.06 11.26 10.22
C SER A 42 -3.73 10.29 9.08
N THR A 43 -4.60 9.32 8.81
CA THR A 43 -4.42 8.37 7.71
C THR A 43 -4.61 9.05 6.36
N TYR A 44 -5.56 9.98 6.24
CA TYR A 44 -5.73 10.83 5.07
C TYR A 44 -4.50 11.71 4.77
N ARG A 45 -4.00 12.46 5.75
CA ARG A 45 -2.81 13.32 5.56
C ARG A 45 -1.62 12.51 5.10
N ARG A 46 -1.34 11.38 5.76
CA ARG A 46 -0.25 10.48 5.35
C ARG A 46 -0.44 10.01 3.92
N HIS A 47 -1.66 9.62 3.55
CA HIS A 47 -1.98 9.24 2.19
C HIS A 47 -1.66 10.36 1.19
N VAL A 48 -2.18 11.57 1.39
CA VAL A 48 -2.00 12.67 0.43
C VAL A 48 -0.53 13.10 0.32
N THR A 49 0.23 13.07 1.42
CA THR A 49 1.63 13.50 1.43
C THR A 49 2.60 12.44 0.89
N TYR A 50 2.40 11.17 1.23
CA TYR A 50 3.42 10.12 1.03
C TYR A 50 3.00 8.97 0.12
N GLU A 51 1.70 8.74 -0.08
CA GLU A 51 1.22 7.59 -0.85
C GLU A 51 0.59 8.01 -2.18
N CYS A 52 -0.12 9.14 -2.20
CA CYS A 52 -0.92 9.56 -3.33
C CYS A 52 -0.06 10.00 -4.50
N GLY A 53 -0.08 9.21 -5.58
CA GLY A 53 0.69 9.48 -6.80
C GLY A 53 2.18 9.15 -6.69
N LYS A 54 2.58 8.37 -5.67
CA LYS A 54 3.95 7.85 -5.52
C LYS A 54 3.95 6.35 -5.73
N GLU A 55 5.10 5.74 -6.03
CA GLU A 55 5.23 4.29 -6.11
C GLU A 55 5.54 3.72 -4.70
N PRO A 56 5.02 2.53 -4.32
CA PRO A 56 5.34 1.92 -3.03
C PRO A 56 6.85 1.64 -2.90
N MET A 57 7.46 2.28 -1.89
CA MET A 57 8.91 2.23 -1.68
C MET A 57 9.37 1.00 -0.87
N PHE A 58 8.48 0.37 -0.11
CA PHE A 58 8.86 -0.74 0.77
C PHE A 58 8.60 -2.08 0.10
N ARG A 59 9.66 -2.66 -0.48
CA ARG A 59 9.61 -4.01 -1.08
C ARG A 59 9.81 -5.10 -0.02
N CYS A 60 9.18 -6.25 -0.23
CA CYS A 60 9.51 -7.47 0.52
C CYS A 60 10.99 -7.84 0.31
N PRO A 61 11.74 -8.22 1.37
CA PRO A 61 13.14 -8.63 1.23
C PRO A 61 13.32 -10.00 0.56
N PHE A 62 12.26 -10.81 0.50
CA PHE A 62 12.30 -12.13 -0.14
C PHE A 62 12.36 -12.00 -1.67
N LEU A 63 13.35 -12.63 -2.29
CA LEU A 63 13.57 -12.55 -3.74
C LEU A 63 12.48 -13.25 -4.55
N ASP A 64 11.81 -14.26 -3.99
CA ASP A 64 10.64 -14.92 -4.55
C ASP A 64 9.34 -14.10 -4.42
N CYS A 65 9.40 -12.93 -3.78
CA CYS A 65 8.22 -12.13 -3.48
C CYS A 65 8.25 -10.74 -4.12
N GLN A 66 7.29 -10.49 -5.01
CA GLN A 66 7.14 -9.20 -5.69
C GLN A 66 6.30 -8.17 -4.91
N TYR A 67 5.95 -8.44 -3.65
CA TYR A 67 5.11 -7.56 -2.85
C TYR A 67 5.80 -6.22 -2.54
N LYS A 68 5.08 -5.12 -2.77
CA LYS A 68 5.49 -3.76 -2.42
C LYS A 68 4.38 -3.06 -1.64
N ALA A 69 4.74 -2.28 -0.63
CA ALA A 69 3.81 -1.45 0.12
C ALA A 69 4.34 -0.02 0.32
N TYR A 70 3.44 0.88 0.67
CA TYR A 70 3.76 2.27 0.99
C TYR A 70 4.27 2.48 2.42
N GLN A 71 4.18 1.45 3.26
CA GLN A 71 4.49 1.55 4.68
C GLN A 71 5.20 0.28 5.16
N LYS A 72 6.24 0.45 5.99
CA LYS A 72 7.02 -0.66 6.57
C LYS A 72 6.15 -1.64 7.36
N THR A 73 5.17 -1.15 8.12
CA THR A 73 4.26 -2.00 8.92
C THR A 73 3.47 -2.99 8.07
N HIS A 74 3.08 -2.58 6.86
CA HIS A 74 2.35 -3.45 5.93
C HIS A 74 3.28 -4.49 5.30
N THR A 75 4.53 -4.13 5.00
CA THR A 75 5.55 -5.08 4.52
C THR A 75 5.93 -6.09 5.60
N ASP A 76 6.12 -5.65 6.84
CA ASP A 76 6.43 -6.50 7.99
C ASP A 76 5.29 -7.51 8.28
N ALA A 77 4.04 -7.04 8.30
CA ALA A 77 2.89 -7.92 8.45
C ALA A 77 2.75 -8.92 7.29
N HIS A 78 3.07 -8.49 6.06
CA HIS A 78 3.12 -9.39 4.91
C HIS A 78 4.19 -10.47 5.11
N VAL A 79 5.41 -10.09 5.48
CA VAL A 79 6.50 -11.04 5.74
C VAL A 79 6.10 -12.07 6.79
N LYS A 80 5.57 -11.62 7.94
CA LYS A 80 5.14 -12.50 9.03
C LYS A 80 4.07 -13.51 8.61
N THR A 81 3.12 -13.10 7.77
CA THR A 81 1.97 -13.94 7.41
C THR A 81 2.20 -14.81 6.18
N LYS A 82 2.92 -14.30 5.19
CA LYS A 82 3.15 -14.96 3.89
C LYS A 82 4.45 -15.75 3.83
N HIS A 83 5.49 -15.25 4.49
CA HIS A 83 6.78 -15.94 4.51
C HIS A 83 6.94 -16.85 5.73
N LYS A 84 6.02 -16.78 6.72
CA LYS A 84 5.86 -17.66 7.92
C LYS A 84 7.14 -18.06 8.66
N LEU A 85 8.28 -17.47 8.32
CA LEU A 85 9.60 -17.81 8.77
C LEU A 85 10.39 -16.52 8.81
N LEU A 86 10.54 -16.06 10.06
CA LEU A 86 11.73 -15.46 10.61
C LEU A 86 12.23 -14.19 9.90
N THR A 87 12.18 -13.14 10.69
CA THR A 87 13.21 -12.10 10.85
C THR A 87 14.64 -12.69 10.85
N LEU A 88 15.06 -13.43 9.83
CA LEU A 88 16.46 -13.79 9.64
C LEU A 88 17.11 -12.56 9.01
N ASP A 89 17.81 -11.83 9.87
CA ASP A 89 18.89 -10.94 9.47
C ASP A 89 18.48 -9.67 8.69
N TYR A 90 17.53 -8.91 9.23
CA TYR A 90 17.52 -7.47 8.94
C TYR A 90 18.52 -6.80 9.91
N LYS A 91 19.79 -6.76 9.51
CA LYS A 91 20.81 -5.86 10.08
C LYS A 91 21.09 -4.73 9.08
#